data_AF-A0A1B2DWS4-F1
#
_entry.id   AF-A0A1B2DWS4-F1
#
_cell.length_a   1.000
_cell.length_b   1.000
_cell.length_c   1.000
_cell.angle_alpha   90.00
_cell.angle_beta   90.00
_cell.angle_gamma   90.00
#
_symmetry.space_group_name_H-M   'P 1'
#
loop_
_entity.id
_entity.type
_entity.pdbx_description
1 polymer ?
#
loop_
_entity_poly.entity_id
_entity_poly.type
_entity_poly.pdbx_seq_one_letter_code
_entity_poly.pdbx_strand_id
1 'polypeptide(L)'
;MAYTRGNLAVQERQKETQSAYLEKTKVIKRRSQLPQKEKLLYLLSVVFMVVVMGVIGMSHVHSYDLNRQIHVTENKIEEGKRTVTQLQVEKQTLEMQILDKAKELGYVPIDETDAIHLSPVSGQSGTEASKSGQND
;
A
#
# COMPACT_ATOMS: atom_id res chain seq x y z
N MET A 1 -76.02 -77.88 42.07
CA MET A 1 -76.30 -77.25 43.38
C MET A 1 -75.00 -76.77 43.98
N ALA A 2 -75.08 -75.68 44.74
CA ALA A 2 -74.00 -74.79 45.05
C ALA A 2 -73.60 -74.82 46.54
N TYR A 3 -72.32 -74.50 46.78
CA TYR A 3 -71.69 -74.02 48.01
C TYR A 3 -71.46 -75.11 49.11
N THR A 4 -70.38 -75.12 49.92
CA THR A 4 -69.69 -73.98 50.55
C THR A 4 -68.41 -74.45 51.30
N ARG A 5 -67.35 -73.63 51.27
CA ARG A 5 -66.29 -73.38 52.30
C ARG A 5 -65.06 -74.30 52.40
N GLY A 6 -63.98 -73.84 51.79
CA GLY A 6 -62.61 -73.97 52.31
C GLY A 6 -61.92 -72.61 52.15
N ASN A 7 -61.23 -72.15 53.20
CA ASN A 7 -60.66 -70.80 53.32
C ASN A 7 -60.01 -70.25 52.04
N LEU A 8 -60.64 -69.25 51.41
CA LEU A 8 -60.04 -68.38 50.40
C LEU A 8 -59.20 -67.27 51.05
N ALA A 9 -58.39 -67.61 52.06
CA ALA A 9 -57.55 -66.65 52.79
C ALA A 9 -56.21 -66.37 52.12
N VAL A 10 -56.01 -66.80 50.87
CA VAL A 10 -54.84 -66.44 50.06
C VAL A 10 -55.33 -66.25 48.63
N GLN A 11 -55.97 -65.12 48.35
CA GLN A 11 -55.71 -64.51 47.05
C GLN A 11 -54.27 -64.04 47.14
N GLU A 12 -53.39 -64.76 46.46
CA GLU A 12 -52.07 -64.27 46.12
C GLU A 12 -52.32 -62.93 45.44
N ARG A 13 -52.04 -61.82 46.14
CA ARG A 13 -51.97 -60.52 45.50
C ARG A 13 -50.83 -60.65 44.53
N GLN A 14 -51.15 -60.98 43.28
CA GLN A 14 -50.24 -60.84 42.16
C GLN A 14 -49.73 -59.41 42.28
N LYS A 15 -48.45 -59.30 42.65
CA LYS A 15 -47.78 -58.05 42.91
C LYS A 15 -48.15 -57.15 41.74
N GLU A 16 -48.90 -56.08 42.02
CA GLU A 16 -48.93 -54.95 41.14
C GLU A 16 -47.46 -54.60 40.95
N THR A 17 -46.91 -54.98 39.81
CA THR A 17 -45.64 -54.49 39.34
C THR A 17 -45.86 -53.00 39.28
N GLN A 18 -45.49 -52.31 40.36
CA GLN A 18 -45.39 -50.88 40.42
C GLN A 18 -44.58 -50.52 39.20
N SER A 19 -45.26 -50.02 38.18
CA SER A 19 -44.61 -49.50 37.00
C SER A 19 -43.77 -48.35 37.53
N ALA A 20 -42.49 -48.61 37.71
CA ALA A 20 -41.54 -47.64 38.22
C ALA A 20 -41.73 -46.40 37.35
N TYR A 21 -42.29 -45.35 37.95
CA TYR A 21 -42.53 -44.10 37.27
C TYR A 21 -41.16 -43.52 36.96
N LEU A 22 -40.68 -43.77 35.75
CA LEU A 22 -39.46 -43.16 35.25
C LEU A 22 -39.83 -41.71 34.92
N GLU A 23 -39.44 -40.79 35.80
CA GLU A 23 -39.51 -39.36 35.51
C GLU A 23 -38.71 -39.07 34.24
N LYS A 24 -39.42 -38.98 33.11
CA LYS A 24 -38.81 -38.57 31.85
C LYS A 24 -38.69 -37.06 31.85
N THR A 25 -37.52 -36.55 32.21
CA THR A 25 -37.19 -35.13 32.05
C THR A 25 -37.26 -34.77 30.57
N LYS A 26 -38.32 -34.08 30.18
CA LYS A 26 -38.50 -33.57 28.82
C LYS A 26 -37.51 -32.44 28.59
N VAL A 27 -36.39 -32.74 27.93
CA VAL A 27 -35.42 -31.74 27.51
C VAL A 27 -36.08 -30.83 26.47
N ILE A 28 -36.45 -29.62 26.89
CA ILE A 28 -36.97 -28.60 25.97
C ILE A 28 -35.77 -28.09 25.16
N LYS A 29 -35.56 -28.66 23.97
CA LYS A 29 -34.63 -28.08 22.99
C LYS A 29 -35.21 -26.74 22.54
N ARG A 30 -34.66 -25.64 23.07
CA ARG A 30 -34.95 -24.29 22.57
C ARG A 30 -34.50 -24.23 21.11
N ARG A 31 -35.24 -23.49 20.27
CA ARG A 31 -34.84 -23.27 18.87
C ARG A 31 -33.44 -22.66 18.87
N SER A 32 -32.46 -23.38 18.32
CA SER A 32 -31.13 -22.83 18.11
C SER A 32 -31.29 -21.68 17.14
N GLN A 33 -31.08 -20.46 17.63
CA GLN A 33 -30.84 -19.34 16.74
C GLN A 33 -29.55 -19.63 15.95
N LEU A 34 -29.49 -19.13 14.72
CA LEU A 34 -28.53 -19.39 13.65
C LEU A 34 -27.17 -19.96 14.11
N PRO A 35 -26.66 -21.01 13.43
CA PRO A 35 -25.40 -21.64 13.80
C PRO A 35 -24.28 -20.59 13.90
N GLN A 36 -23.45 -20.70 14.94
CA GLN A 36 -22.49 -19.64 15.31
C GLN A 36 -21.56 -19.21 14.16
N LYS A 37 -21.28 -20.12 13.22
CA LYS A 37 -20.48 -19.86 12.02
C LYS A 37 -21.09 -18.78 11.10
N GLU A 38 -22.40 -18.82 10.88
CA GLU A 38 -23.08 -17.84 10.01
C GLU A 38 -23.09 -16.46 10.65
N LYS A 39 -23.33 -16.39 11.96
CA LYS A 39 -23.29 -15.12 12.71
C LYS A 39 -21.91 -14.47 12.68
N LEU A 40 -20.84 -15.26 12.71
CA LEU A 40 -19.47 -14.78 12.63
C LEU A 40 -19.15 -14.20 11.24
N LEU A 41 -19.58 -14.87 10.17
CA LEU A 41 -19.41 -14.40 8.79
C LEU A 41 -20.13 -13.07 8.55
N TYR A 42 -21.34 -12.90 9.11
CA TYR A 42 -22.05 -11.62 9.06
C TYR A 42 -21.32 -10.50 9.80
N LEU A 43 -20.73 -10.79 10.96
CA LEU A 43 -19.95 -9.80 11.70
C LEU A 43 -18.69 -9.39 10.93
N LEU A 44 -18.02 -10.36 10.31
CA LEU A 44 -16.84 -10.12 9.48
C LEU A 44 -17.17 -9.29 8.23
N SER A 45 -18.29 -9.54 7.56
CA SER A 45 -18.67 -8.76 6.37
C SER A 45 -18.97 -7.30 6.73
N VAL A 46 -19.61 -7.04 7.87
CA VAL A 46 -19.84 -5.68 8.37
C VAL A 46 -18.51 -4.97 8.67
N VAL A 47 -17.58 -5.63 9.36
CA VAL A 47 -16.26 -5.06 9.64
C VAL A 47 -15.50 -4.79 8.35
N PHE A 48 -15.51 -5.73 7.41
CA PHE A 48 -14.87 -5.56 6.11
C PHE A 48 -15.41 -4.33 5.37
N MET A 49 -16.73 -4.13 5.35
CA MET A 49 -17.35 -2.97 4.72
C MET A 49 -16.91 -1.65 5.35
N VAL A 50 -16.84 -1.59 6.68
CA VAL A 50 -16.38 -0.39 7.41
C VAL A 50 -14.91 -0.09 7.11
N VAL A 51 -14.06 -1.12 7.06
CA VAL A 51 -12.63 -0.96 6.70
C VAL A 51 -12.48 -0.42 5.29
N VAL A 52 -13.21 -0.99 4.31
CA VAL A 52 -13.17 -0.52 2.92
C VAL A 52 -13.60 0.95 2.83
N MET A 53 -14.70 1.33 3.50
CA MET A 53 -15.13 2.74 3.56
C MET A 53 -14.09 3.64 4.23
N GLY A 54 -13.44 3.20 5.30
CA GLY A 54 -12.39 3.96 5.98
C GLY A 54 -11.15 4.19 5.10
N VAL A 55 -10.70 3.15 4.38
CA VAL A 55 -9.56 3.23 3.46
C VAL A 55 -9.83 4.20 2.32
N ILE A 56 -11.02 4.14 1.73
CA ILE A 56 -11.44 5.08 0.67
C ILE A 56 -11.45 6.52 1.24
N GLY A 57 -12.00 6.73 2.43
CA GLY A 57 -11.99 8.06 3.06
C GLY A 57 -10.57 8.62 3.26
N MET A 58 -9.62 7.79 3.68
CA MET A 58 -8.22 8.20 3.91
C MET A 58 -7.47 8.52 2.60
N SER A 59 -7.74 7.78 1.52
CA SER A 59 -7.10 8.06 0.22
C SER A 59 -7.49 9.43 -0.35
N HIS A 60 -8.71 9.89 -0.07
CA HIS A 60 -9.16 11.23 -0.47
C HIS A 60 -8.41 12.37 0.23
N VAL A 61 -7.96 12.19 1.47
CA VAL A 61 -7.19 13.21 2.21
C VAL A 61 -5.78 13.36 1.66
N HIS A 62 -5.13 12.26 1.28
CA HIS A 62 -3.78 12.26 0.71
C HIS A 62 -3.69 13.05 -0.61
N SER A 63 -4.77 13.05 -1.39
CA SER A 63 -4.82 13.74 -2.70
C SER A 63 -4.66 15.27 -2.57
N TYR A 64 -5.04 15.86 -1.43
CA TYR A 64 -4.90 17.31 -1.20
C TYR A 64 -3.46 17.74 -0.98
N ASP A 65 -2.69 16.94 -0.25
CA ASP A 65 -1.28 17.24 0.01
C ASP A 65 -0.46 17.09 -1.27
N LEU A 66 -0.77 16.08 -2.09
CA LEU A 66 -0.16 15.92 -3.41
C LEU A 66 -0.43 17.12 -4.32
N ASN A 67 -1.67 17.60 -4.38
CA ASN A 67 -2.00 18.73 -5.25
C ASN A 67 -1.23 20.01 -4.84
N ARG A 68 -1.10 20.25 -3.53
CA ARG A 68 -0.30 21.37 -3.02
C ARG A 68 1.19 21.22 -3.38
N GLN A 69 1.73 20.01 -3.25
CA GLN A 69 3.13 19.74 -3.62
C GLN A 69 3.39 19.92 -5.11
N ILE A 70 2.44 19.56 -5.98
CA ILE A 70 2.52 19.79 -7.42
C ILE A 70 2.62 21.28 -7.71
N HIS A 71 1.73 22.11 -7.15
CA HIS A 71 1.77 23.56 -7.35
C HIS A 71 3.07 24.20 -6.86
N VAL A 72 3.57 23.79 -5.69
CA VAL A 72 4.85 24.29 -5.16
C VAL A 72 6.02 23.89 -6.06
N THR A 73 6.01 22.66 -6.58
CA THR A 73 7.06 22.16 -7.47
C THR A 73 7.03 22.85 -8.81
N GLU A 74 5.84 23.10 -9.38
CA GLU A 74 5.68 23.81 -10.65
C GLU A 74 6.24 25.24 -10.56
N ASN A 75 5.92 25.96 -9.47
CA ASN A 75 6.45 27.31 -9.25
C ASN A 75 7.98 27.32 -9.18
N LYS A 76 8.59 26.33 -8.49
CA LYS A 76 10.05 26.19 -8.42
C LYS A 76 10.67 25.88 -9.79
N ILE A 77 10.00 25.06 -10.59
CA ILE A 77 10.44 24.76 -11.96
C ILE A 77 10.39 26.03 -12.82
N GLU A 78 9.33 26.82 -12.69
CA GLU A 78 9.21 28.08 -13.44
C GLU A 78 10.31 29.09 -13.04
N GLU A 79 10.58 29.24 -11.75
CA GLU A 79 11.67 30.09 -11.25
C GLU A 79 13.05 29.62 -11.76
N GLY A 80 13.30 28.32 -11.72
CA GLY A 80 14.52 27.73 -12.26
C GLY A 80 14.67 27.97 -13.76
N LYS A 81 13.59 27.80 -14.54
CA LYS A 81 13.59 28.10 -15.99
C LYS A 81 13.93 29.55 -16.26
N ARG A 82 13.31 30.50 -15.53
CA ARG A 82 13.62 31.94 -15.68
C ARG A 82 15.09 32.23 -15.41
N THR A 83 15.65 31.62 -14.38
CA THR A 83 17.07 31.77 -14.02
C THR A 83 17.98 31.24 -15.13
N VAL A 84 17.68 30.04 -15.65
CA VAL A 84 18.41 29.45 -16.77
C VAL A 84 18.33 30.32 -18.03
N THR A 85 17.16 30.88 -18.35
CA THR A 85 17.01 31.79 -19.48
C THR A 85 17.83 33.06 -19.29
N GLN A 86 17.84 33.65 -18.09
CA GLN A 86 18.67 34.83 -17.80
C GLN A 86 20.16 34.52 -17.96
N LEU A 87 20.63 33.39 -17.43
CA LEU A 87 22.01 32.93 -17.59
C LEU A 87 22.40 32.72 -19.05
N GLN A 88 21.49 32.19 -19.87
CA GLN A 88 21.73 32.01 -21.31
C GLN A 88 21.86 33.36 -22.04
N VAL A 89 21.02 34.33 -21.71
CA VAL A 89 21.10 35.68 -22.27
C VAL A 89 22.38 36.37 -21.85
N GLU A 90 22.77 36.26 -20.57
CA GLU A 90 24.02 36.82 -20.06
C GLU A 90 25.23 36.19 -20.76
N LYS A 91 25.26 34.86 -20.91
CA LYS A 91 26.28 34.13 -21.69
C LYS A 91 26.42 34.68 -23.10
N GLN A 92 25.32 34.78 -23.84
CA GLN A 92 25.33 35.29 -25.22
C GLN A 92 25.81 36.75 -25.28
N THR A 93 25.37 37.57 -24.31
CA THR A 93 25.78 38.97 -24.22
C THR A 93 27.29 39.08 -23.97
N LEU A 94 27.83 38.26 -23.06
CA LEU A 94 29.26 38.20 -22.78
C LEU A 94 30.05 37.72 -24.01
N GLU A 95 29.59 36.69 -24.71
CA GLU A 95 30.24 36.20 -25.94
C GLU A 95 30.34 37.29 -27.02
N MET A 96 29.28 38.10 -27.20
CA MET A 96 29.33 39.24 -28.11
C MET A 96 30.30 40.33 -27.63
N GLN A 97 30.26 40.66 -26.34
CA GLN A 97 31.13 41.69 -25.75
C GLN A 97 32.61 41.29 -25.77
N ILE A 98 32.94 40.01 -25.63
CA ILE A 98 34.33 39.52 -25.70
C ILE A 98 34.94 39.86 -27.06
N LEU A 99 34.19 39.70 -28.15
CA LEU A 99 34.68 39.98 -29.50
C LEU A 99 34.95 41.47 -29.70
N ASP A 100 34.06 42.33 -29.20
CA ASP A 100 34.22 43.79 -29.28
C ASP A 100 35.36 44.30 -28.40
N LYS A 101 35.47 43.78 -27.17
CA LYS A 101 36.56 44.11 -26.24
C LYS A 101 37.92 43.60 -26.72
N ALA A 102 37.96 42.42 -27.35
CA ALA A 102 39.18 41.90 -27.94
C ALA A 102 39.70 42.80 -29.09
N LYS A 103 38.80 43.30 -29.93
CA LYS A 103 39.14 44.29 -30.99
C LYS A 103 39.63 45.61 -30.41
N GLU A 104 38.96 46.13 -29.37
CA GLU A 104 39.36 47.37 -28.68
C GLU A 104 40.77 47.27 -28.08
N LEU A 105 41.13 46.10 -27.55
CA LEU A 105 42.44 45.83 -26.96
C LEU A 105 43.52 45.47 -28.01
N GLY A 106 43.19 45.47 -29.30
CA GLY A 106 44.14 45.23 -30.39
C GLY A 106 44.44 43.74 -30.66
N TYR A 107 43.62 42.81 -30.14
CA TYR A 107 43.74 41.39 -30.48
C TYR A 107 43.14 41.10 -31.86
N VAL A 108 43.86 40.32 -32.67
CA VAL A 108 43.44 39.90 -34.01
C VAL A 108 42.83 38.50 -33.92
N PRO A 109 41.70 38.21 -34.58
CA PRO A 109 41.14 36.86 -34.63
C PRO A 109 42.16 35.91 -35.28
N ILE A 110 42.39 34.77 -34.64
CA ILE A 110 43.28 33.73 -35.14
C ILE A 110 42.52 32.99 -36.26
N ASP A 111 43.00 33.10 -37.50
CA ASP A 111 42.52 32.26 -38.61
C ASP A 111 43.00 30.81 -38.40
N GLU A 112 42.22 29.83 -38.88
CA GLU A 112 42.44 28.38 -38.65
C GLU A 112 43.85 27.87 -39.02
N THR A 113 44.63 28.66 -39.77
CA THR A 113 46.01 28.35 -40.15
C THR A 113 47.06 28.69 -39.08
N ASP A 114 46.74 29.50 -38.06
CA ASP A 114 47.67 29.95 -37.00
C ASP A 114 47.34 29.40 -35.60
N ALA A 115 46.45 28.40 -35.52
CA ALA A 115 46.18 27.72 -34.25
C ALA A 115 47.40 26.93 -33.78
N ILE A 116 48.00 27.32 -32.65
CA ILE A 116 49.10 26.58 -32.02
C ILE A 116 48.55 25.24 -31.50
N HIS A 117 48.68 24.19 -32.29
CA HIS A 117 48.37 22.82 -31.88
C HIS A 117 49.45 22.28 -30.95
N LEU A 118 49.21 22.39 -29.64
CA LEU A 118 50.02 21.66 -28.65
C LEU A 118 49.67 20.17 -28.76
N SER A 119 50.65 19.36 -29.20
CA SER A 119 50.53 17.90 -29.14
C SER A 119 50.45 17.48 -27.67
N PRO A 120 49.49 16.61 -27.27
CA PRO A 120 49.42 16.15 -25.90
C PRO A 120 50.72 15.42 -25.57
N VAL A 121 51.45 15.91 -24.56
CA VAL A 121 52.61 15.20 -24.03
C VAL A 121 52.12 13.86 -23.49
N SER A 122 52.55 12.77 -24.14
CA SER A 122 52.34 11.41 -23.66
C SER A 122 53.02 11.25 -22.32
N GLY A 123 52.26 11.49 -21.24
CA GLY A 123 52.78 11.52 -19.88
C GLY A 123 51.66 11.36 -18.87
N GLN A 124 51.23 10.11 -18.68
CA GLN A 124 50.65 9.61 -17.44
C GLN A 124 49.28 10.18 -17.00
N SER A 125 48.22 9.77 -17.69
CA SER A 125 46.86 9.81 -17.15
C SER A 125 46.59 8.51 -16.40
N GLY A 126 46.96 8.46 -15.12
CA GLY A 126 46.39 7.49 -14.19
C GLY A 126 44.99 7.95 -13.82
N THR A 127 43.96 7.33 -14.37
CA THR A 127 42.63 7.29 -13.73
C THR A 127 41.90 6.03 -14.17
N GLU A 128 41.61 5.21 -13.16
CA GLU A 128 40.93 3.92 -13.20
C GLU A 128 39.57 4.02 -13.89
N ALA A 129 39.39 3.26 -14.97
CA ALA A 129 38.09 2.98 -15.55
C ALA A 129 37.50 1.72 -14.89
N SER A 130 36.79 1.92 -13.77
CA SER A 130 35.85 0.92 -13.26
C SER A 130 34.48 1.12 -13.94
N LYS A 131 34.18 0.25 -14.90
CA LYS A 131 32.86 -0.07 -15.46
C LYS A 131 33.02 -1.48 -16.03
N SER A 132 32.09 -2.40 -15.97
CA SER A 132 30.72 -2.48 -15.46
C SER A 132 30.38 -3.96 -15.63
N GLY A 133 29.62 -4.55 -14.73
CA GLY A 133 29.16 -5.92 -14.86
C GLY A 133 28.49 -6.16 -16.21
N GLN A 134 28.94 -7.21 -16.89
CA GLN A 134 28.28 -7.79 -18.04
C GLN A 134 27.89 -9.22 -17.66
N ASN A 135 26.61 -9.46 -17.81
CA ASN A 135 25.88 -10.66 -17.45
C ASN A 135 26.30 -11.83 -18.34
N ASP A 136 26.52 -13.01 -17.75
CA ASP A 136 26.08 -14.33 -18.23
C ASP A 136 26.08 -15.31 -17.04
#